data_AF-A0A6G1F2K9-F1
#
_entry.id   AF-A0A6G1F2K9-F1
#
_cell.length_a   1.000
_cell.length_b   1.000
_cell.length_c   1.000
_cell.angle_alpha   90.00
_cell.angle_beta   90.00
_cell.angle_gamma   90.00
#
_symmetry.space_group_name_H-M   'P 1'
#
loop_
_entity.id
_entity.type
_entity.pdbx_description
1 polymer ?
#
loop_
_entity_poly.entity_id
_entity_poly.type
_entity_poly.pdbx_seq_one_letter_code
_entity_poly.pdbx_strand_id
1 'polypeptide(L)'
;MMAKMGYREGMGLGVSGQGILDPIPVKVLPPKQSLDHAVAASEVNDSVGPGKKRSRGGKRKREKKFAEQARAAKAEEEERSVFSFINSQLVGQDHSEGPAMKSKKDSSGEANGHAKKEDRRSLLAYDDEVKELRSRVEKLEEMMKRNRKDKAFYEATSKKLEQTRKALADAEATHASATNAVARKEKEKKWLKF
;
A
#
# COMPACT_ATOMS: atom_id res chain seq x y z
N MET A 1 50.22 3.28 22.20
CA MET A 1 49.55 2.46 21.16
C MET A 1 48.55 3.28 20.35
N MET A 2 47.60 4.00 20.98
CA MET A 2 46.58 4.82 20.30
C MET A 2 47.13 5.97 19.46
N ALA A 3 48.21 6.63 19.90
CA ALA A 3 48.86 7.70 19.11
C ALA A 3 49.33 7.23 17.73
N LYS A 4 49.79 5.97 17.59
CA LYS A 4 50.19 5.39 16.30
C LYS A 4 48.99 5.12 15.37
N MET A 5 47.79 5.02 15.93
CA MET A 5 46.53 4.86 15.20
C MET A 5 45.84 6.22 14.92
N GLY A 6 46.53 7.34 15.15
CA GLY A 6 46.03 8.68 14.88
C GLY A 6 45.21 9.30 16.00
N TYR A 7 45.35 8.85 17.25
CA TYR A 7 44.73 9.52 18.39
C TYR A 7 45.44 10.84 18.71
N ARG A 8 44.68 11.94 18.79
CA ARG A 8 45.13 13.25 19.29
C ARG A 8 44.18 13.69 20.40
N GLU A 9 44.71 14.22 21.50
CA GLU A 9 43.89 14.70 22.62
C GLU A 9 42.90 15.78 22.14
N GLY A 10 41.62 15.62 22.50
CA GLY A 10 40.54 16.49 22.05
C GLY A 10 40.08 16.29 20.60
N MET A 11 40.66 15.31 19.88
CA MET A 11 40.19 14.85 18.56
C MET A 11 39.92 13.35 18.59
N GLY A 12 39.04 12.90 17.71
CA GLY A 12 38.73 11.49 17.61
C GLY A 12 39.90 10.63 17.15
N LEU A 13 39.81 9.33 17.39
CA LEU A 13 40.75 8.35 16.82
C LEU A 13 40.71 8.36 15.27
N GLY A 14 41.86 8.56 14.62
CA GLY A 14 42.03 8.46 13.17
C GLY A 14 42.91 9.58 12.62
N VAL A 15 43.53 9.38 11.45
CA VAL A 15 44.50 10.32 10.86
C VAL A 15 43.93 11.74 10.67
N SER A 16 42.62 11.84 10.42
CA SER A 16 41.86 13.09 10.24
C SER A 16 41.19 13.61 11.53
N GLY A 17 41.35 12.94 12.68
CA GLY A 17 40.68 13.32 13.92
C GLY A 17 39.16 13.11 13.93
N GLN A 18 38.61 12.39 12.95
CA GLN A 18 37.17 12.14 12.77
C GLN A 18 36.56 11.12 13.74
N GLY A 19 37.36 10.49 14.60
CA GLY A 19 36.84 9.52 15.54
C GLY A 19 35.88 10.12 16.56
N ILE A 20 35.22 9.24 17.30
CA ILE A 20 34.26 9.63 18.32
C ILE A 20 35.03 10.21 19.53
N LEU A 21 34.63 11.42 19.95
CA LEU A 21 35.16 12.09 21.15
C LEU A 21 34.44 11.62 22.41
N ASP A 22 33.12 11.54 22.35
CA ASP A 22 32.28 11.18 23.49
C ASP A 22 32.07 9.68 23.56
N PRO A 23 32.36 9.03 24.70
CA PRO A 23 32.19 7.59 24.82
C PRO A 23 30.73 7.20 24.56
N ILE A 24 30.51 6.17 23.73
CA ILE A 24 29.17 5.63 23.51
C ILE A 24 28.69 5.00 24.82
N PRO A 25 27.57 5.47 25.40
CA PRO A 25 27.06 4.90 26.63
C PRO A 25 26.58 3.47 26.37
N VAL A 26 27.15 2.50 27.09
CA VAL A 26 26.77 1.09 26.99
C VAL A 26 25.70 0.78 28.04
N LYS A 27 24.54 0.27 27.60
CA LYS A 27 23.49 -0.23 28.49
C LYS A 27 23.61 -1.74 28.63
N VAL A 28 23.99 -2.21 29.82
CA VAL A 28 24.10 -3.65 30.12
C VAL A 28 22.70 -4.23 30.33
N LEU A 29 22.38 -5.28 29.58
CA LEU A 29 21.13 -6.04 29.76
C LEU A 29 21.29 -7.10 30.86
N PRO A 30 20.20 -7.45 31.57
CA PRO A 30 20.17 -8.60 32.46
C PRO A 30 20.66 -9.89 31.79
N PRO A 31 21.23 -10.84 32.54
CA PRO A 31 21.65 -12.12 31.99
C PRO A 31 20.46 -12.86 31.35
N LYS A 32 20.71 -13.56 30.24
CA LYS A 32 19.71 -14.28 29.42
C LYS A 32 18.74 -13.41 28.62
N GLN A 33 19.00 -12.10 28.47
CA GLN A 33 18.26 -11.25 27.53
C GLN A 33 19.09 -10.97 26.27
N SER A 34 18.48 -11.11 25.10
CA SER A 34 19.11 -10.81 23.81
C SER A 34 19.02 -9.32 23.47
N LEU A 35 19.88 -8.87 22.55
CA LEU A 35 19.84 -7.50 22.02
C LEU A 35 18.48 -7.15 21.39
N ASP A 36 17.78 -8.14 20.83
CA ASP A 36 16.43 -7.98 20.28
C ASP A 36 15.45 -7.40 21.32
N HIS A 37 15.64 -7.74 22.61
CA HIS A 37 14.80 -7.21 23.69
C HIS A 37 15.05 -5.72 23.95
N ALA A 38 16.29 -5.24 23.76
CA ALA A 38 16.62 -3.83 23.88
C ALA A 38 16.00 -3.01 22.74
N VAL A 39 16.04 -3.54 21.51
CA VAL A 39 15.47 -2.89 20.33
C VAL A 39 13.94 -2.80 20.44
N ALA A 40 13.29 -3.88 20.85
CA ALA A 40 11.85 -3.88 21.10
C ALA A 40 11.47 -2.88 22.20
N ALA A 41 12.28 -2.76 23.25
CA ALA A 41 12.05 -1.79 24.31
C ALA A 41 12.27 -0.34 23.86
N SER A 42 13.22 -0.05 22.98
CA SER A 42 13.41 1.31 22.44
C SER A 42 12.25 1.73 21.53
N GLU A 43 11.76 0.85 20.65
CA GLU A 43 10.62 1.15 19.77
C GLU A 43 9.33 1.46 20.55
N VAL A 44 9.15 0.82 21.71
CA VAL A 44 8.01 1.07 22.61
C VAL A 44 8.15 2.38 23.41
N ASN A 45 9.38 2.86 23.62
CA ASN A 45 9.62 4.11 24.35
C ASN A 45 9.69 5.36 23.44
N ASP A 46 10.18 5.22 22.20
CA ASP A 46 10.19 6.30 21.20
C ASP A 46 8.82 6.54 20.55
N SER A 47 7.91 5.57 20.68
CA SER A 47 6.48 5.81 20.46
C SER A 47 5.90 6.51 21.69
N VAL A 48 5.70 7.82 21.57
CA VAL A 48 4.88 8.66 22.47
C VAL A 48 3.79 7.81 23.12
N GLY A 49 3.94 7.61 24.43
CA GLY A 49 3.33 6.48 25.14
C GLY A 49 1.84 6.28 24.83
N PRO A 50 1.33 5.04 24.87
CA PRO A 50 -0.09 4.81 24.73
C PRO A 50 -0.76 5.34 26.00
N GLY A 51 -1.16 6.61 25.96
CA GLY A 51 -2.03 7.22 26.94
C GLY A 51 -3.19 6.26 27.14
N LYS A 52 -3.23 5.64 28.33
CA LYS A 52 -4.20 4.64 28.74
C LYS A 52 -5.56 5.33 28.85
N LYS A 53 -6.18 5.66 27.72
CA LYS A 53 -7.56 6.13 27.65
C LYS A 53 -8.42 4.95 28.04
N ARG A 54 -8.93 4.99 29.27
CA ARG A 54 -9.95 4.08 29.80
C ARG A 54 -11.10 4.04 28.79
N SER A 55 -11.12 3.03 27.92
CA SER A 55 -12.21 2.84 26.96
C SER A 55 -13.42 2.35 27.73
N ARG A 56 -14.28 3.29 28.10
CA ARG A 56 -15.63 3.01 28.60
C ARG A 56 -16.42 2.40 27.42
N GLY A 57 -16.57 1.08 27.41
CA GLY A 57 -17.57 0.38 26.60
C GLY A 57 -17.32 0.23 25.09
N GLY A 58 -16.08 -0.01 24.64
CA GLY A 58 -15.78 -0.17 23.20
C GLY A 58 -15.13 -1.49 22.76
N LYS A 59 -14.56 -2.27 23.70
CA LYS A 59 -13.68 -3.40 23.37
C LYS A 59 -14.40 -4.48 22.55
N ARG A 60 -15.58 -4.93 23.01
CA ARG A 60 -16.39 -5.95 22.33
C ARG A 60 -16.89 -5.51 20.96
N LYS A 61 -17.18 -4.21 20.76
CA LYS A 61 -17.58 -3.68 19.44
C LYS A 61 -16.41 -3.60 18.46
N ARG A 62 -15.20 -3.28 18.94
CA ARG A 62 -13.98 -3.27 18.11
C ARG A 62 -13.55 -4.69 17.74
N GLU A 63 -13.56 -5.61 18.70
CA GLU A 63 -13.26 -7.03 18.48
C GLU A 63 -14.24 -7.67 17.49
N LYS A 64 -15.55 -7.36 17.59
CA LYS A 64 -16.54 -7.84 16.62
C LYS A 64 -16.25 -7.36 15.19
N LYS A 65 -15.90 -6.08 15.00
CA LYS A 65 -15.54 -5.54 13.69
C LYS A 65 -14.28 -6.18 13.11
N PHE A 66 -13.26 -6.39 13.94
CA PHE A 66 -12.01 -7.01 13.51
C PHE A 66 -12.21 -8.49 13.15
N ALA A 67 -13.02 -9.21 13.94
CA ALA A 67 -13.37 -10.60 13.64
C ALA A 67 -14.18 -10.73 12.34
N GLU A 68 -15.09 -9.79 12.07
CA GLU A 68 -15.87 -9.76 10.82
C GLU A 68 -15.00 -9.47 9.60
N GLN A 69 -14.04 -8.54 9.72
CA GLN A 69 -13.04 -8.29 8.68
C GLN A 69 -12.13 -9.48 8.44
N ALA A 70 -11.68 -10.15 9.51
CA ALA A 70 -10.87 -11.36 9.40
C ALA A 70 -11.65 -12.53 8.76
N ARG A 71 -12.95 -12.65 9.03
CA ARG A 71 -13.82 -13.64 8.37
C ARG A 71 -14.05 -13.30 6.89
N ALA A 72 -14.24 -12.02 6.56
CA ALA A 72 -14.41 -11.58 5.17
C ALA A 72 -13.14 -11.82 4.34
N ALA A 73 -11.95 -11.53 4.90
CA ALA A 73 -10.68 -11.79 4.23
C ALA A 73 -10.44 -13.29 3.99
N LYS A 74 -10.78 -14.15 4.96
CA LYS A 74 -10.70 -15.61 4.78
C LYS A 74 -11.70 -16.13 3.75
N ALA A 75 -12.92 -15.60 3.71
CA ALA A 75 -13.89 -15.96 2.70
C ALA A 75 -13.43 -15.53 1.29
N GLU A 76 -12.83 -14.35 1.14
CA GLU A 76 -12.26 -13.89 -0.15
C GLU A 76 -11.06 -14.75 -0.59
N GLU A 77 -10.25 -15.23 0.36
CA GLU A 77 -9.15 -16.18 0.11
C GLU A 77 -9.67 -17.59 -0.25
N GLU A 78 -10.73 -18.05 0.40
CA GLU A 78 -11.43 -19.31 0.07
C GLU A 78 -12.10 -19.25 -1.31
N GLU A 79 -12.71 -18.12 -1.68
CA GLU A 79 -13.26 -17.88 -3.03
C GLU A 79 -12.16 -17.79 -4.09
N ARG A 80 -10.96 -17.33 -3.73
CA ARG A 80 -9.77 -17.33 -4.61
C ARG A 80 -8.97 -18.63 -4.58
N SER A 81 -9.38 -19.62 -3.80
CA SER A 81 -8.66 -20.88 -3.63
C SER A 81 -8.83 -21.78 -4.86
N VAL A 82 -7.81 -22.59 -5.18
CA VAL A 82 -7.87 -23.58 -6.26
C VAL A 82 -9.07 -24.53 -6.11
N PHE A 83 -9.51 -24.78 -4.88
CA PHE A 83 -10.66 -25.65 -4.59
C PHE A 83 -12.01 -25.01 -4.94
N SER A 84 -12.19 -23.69 -4.82
CA SER A 84 -13.43 -23.02 -5.27
C SER A 84 -13.53 -23.05 -6.80
N PHE A 85 -12.40 -22.89 -7.49
CA PHE A 85 -12.29 -23.03 -8.95
C PHE A 85 -12.62 -24.46 -9.40
N ILE A 86 -12.05 -25.47 -8.74
CA ILE A 86 -12.37 -26.88 -8.99
C ILE A 86 -13.84 -27.16 -8.71
N ASN A 87 -14.39 -26.69 -7.59
CA ASN A 87 -15.79 -26.92 -7.23
C ASN A 87 -16.75 -26.26 -8.22
N SER A 88 -16.47 -25.03 -8.66
CA SER A 88 -17.29 -24.34 -9.67
C SER A 88 -17.23 -25.01 -11.05
N GLN A 89 -16.07 -25.56 -11.44
CA GLN A 89 -15.92 -26.22 -12.73
C GLN A 89 -16.43 -27.67 -12.75
N LEU A 90 -16.27 -28.43 -11.67
CA LEU A 90 -16.74 -29.82 -11.59
C LEU A 90 -18.22 -29.94 -11.22
N VAL A 91 -18.75 -29.07 -10.34
CA VAL A 91 -20.19 -29.08 -9.99
C VAL A 91 -21.03 -28.40 -11.06
N GLY A 92 -20.44 -27.50 -11.87
CA GLY A 92 -21.12 -26.83 -12.98
C GLY A 92 -21.16 -27.62 -14.29
N GLN A 93 -20.58 -28.83 -14.34
CA GLN A 93 -20.47 -29.63 -15.56
C GLN A 93 -21.32 -30.92 -15.50
N ASP A 94 -22.53 -30.83 -14.97
CA ASP A 94 -23.61 -31.77 -15.30
C ASP A 94 -24.61 -31.06 -16.23
N HIS A 95 -24.69 -31.55 -17.47
CA HIS A 95 -25.49 -31.02 -18.57
C HIS A 95 -27.01 -31.01 -18.29
N SER A 96 -27.71 -29.89 -18.53
CA SER A 96 -28.92 -29.81 -19.39
C SER A 96 -29.66 -28.44 -19.29
N GLU A 97 -29.87 -27.84 -20.47
CA GLU A 97 -31.09 -27.17 -20.95
C GLU A 97 -32.06 -26.49 -19.96
N GLY A 98 -32.27 -25.17 -20.14
CA GLY A 98 -33.55 -24.50 -19.84
C GLY A 98 -33.52 -23.37 -18.77
N PRO A 99 -34.10 -22.17 -19.05
CA PRO A 99 -34.09 -21.05 -18.12
C PRO A 99 -35.20 -21.18 -17.08
N ALA A 100 -34.85 -21.44 -15.82
CA ALA A 100 -35.81 -21.47 -14.72
C ALA A 100 -35.28 -20.70 -13.50
N MET A 101 -35.52 -19.38 -13.54
CA MET A 101 -36.04 -18.57 -12.43
C MET A 101 -36.02 -19.23 -11.03
N LYS A 102 -35.02 -18.87 -10.21
CA LYS A 102 -35.20 -18.74 -8.74
C LYS A 102 -34.46 -17.51 -8.24
N SER A 103 -35.17 -16.40 -8.27
CA SER A 103 -34.90 -15.18 -7.51
C SER A 103 -34.96 -15.49 -6.01
N LYS A 104 -33.79 -15.58 -5.35
CA LYS A 104 -33.74 -15.34 -3.91
C LYS A 104 -33.70 -13.85 -3.67
N LYS A 105 -34.88 -13.34 -3.36
CA LYS A 105 -35.16 -12.04 -2.77
C LYS A 105 -34.61 -12.03 -1.35
N ASP A 106 -33.40 -11.51 -1.18
CA ASP A 106 -32.97 -10.95 0.10
C ASP A 106 -33.19 -9.44 0.04
N SER A 107 -34.36 -9.08 0.54
CA SER A 107 -34.72 -7.73 0.93
C SER A 107 -33.83 -7.26 2.08
N SER A 108 -33.01 -6.24 1.86
CA SER A 108 -32.83 -5.16 2.85
C SER A 108 -31.99 -4.02 2.28
N GLY A 109 -32.62 -2.83 2.19
CA GLY A 109 -31.88 -1.57 2.12
C GLY A 109 -31.90 -0.82 0.79
N GLU A 110 -33.08 -0.66 0.18
CA GLU A 110 -33.34 0.56 -0.59
C GLU A 110 -33.28 1.76 0.37
N ALA A 111 -32.08 2.31 0.54
CA ALA A 111 -31.87 3.67 1.00
C ALA A 111 -31.48 4.51 -0.22
N ASN A 112 -32.51 4.96 -0.93
CA ASN A 112 -32.68 6.34 -1.35
C ASN A 112 -31.45 7.03 -2.01
N GLY A 113 -31.47 7.11 -3.35
CA GLY A 113 -31.11 8.35 -4.05
C GLY A 113 -29.74 8.98 -3.77
N HIS A 114 -28.64 8.24 -3.87
CA HIS A 114 -27.35 8.87 -4.18
C HIS A 114 -26.73 8.17 -5.38
N ALA A 115 -26.91 8.78 -6.56
CA ALA A 115 -26.09 8.53 -7.73
C ALA A 115 -24.65 8.41 -7.26
N LYS A 116 -23.99 7.28 -7.58
CA LYS A 116 -22.59 7.00 -7.25
C LYS A 116 -21.79 8.28 -7.47
N LYS A 117 -21.48 8.99 -6.39
CA LYS A 117 -20.48 10.03 -6.44
C LYS A 117 -19.25 9.28 -6.91
N GLU A 118 -18.64 9.70 -8.03
CA GLU A 118 -17.21 9.51 -8.13
C GLU A 118 -16.65 10.28 -6.93
N ASP A 119 -16.58 9.59 -5.79
CA ASP A 119 -16.20 10.17 -4.53
C ASP A 119 -14.78 10.67 -4.74
N ARG A 120 -14.41 11.85 -4.22
CA ARG A 120 -13.05 12.40 -4.37
C ARG A 120 -11.93 11.38 -4.07
N ARG A 121 -12.24 10.34 -3.31
CA ARG A 121 -11.41 9.16 -3.06
C ARG A 121 -11.05 8.35 -4.32
N SER A 122 -11.94 8.20 -5.30
CA SER A 122 -11.62 7.56 -6.58
C SER A 122 -10.70 8.42 -7.44
N LEU A 123 -10.84 9.74 -7.40
CA LEU A 123 -9.88 10.66 -8.06
C LEU A 123 -8.47 10.50 -7.47
N LEU A 124 -8.36 10.43 -6.13
CA LEU A 124 -7.07 10.17 -5.47
C LEU A 124 -6.46 8.82 -5.87
N ALA A 125 -7.28 7.79 -6.07
CA ALA A 125 -6.80 6.49 -6.54
C ALA A 125 -6.21 6.58 -7.96
N TYR A 126 -6.87 7.31 -8.88
CA TYR A 126 -6.33 7.58 -10.21
C TYR A 126 -5.05 8.43 -10.16
N ASP A 127 -5.00 9.44 -9.29
CA ASP A 127 -3.79 10.26 -9.08
C ASP A 127 -2.60 9.41 -8.61
N ASP A 128 -2.83 8.48 -7.68
CA ASP A 128 -1.79 7.59 -7.17
C ASP A 128 -1.31 6.59 -8.24
N GLU A 129 -2.23 6.07 -9.07
CA GLU A 129 -1.89 5.21 -10.22
C GLU A 129 -1.03 5.96 -11.25
N VAL A 130 -1.40 7.21 -11.59
CA VAL A 130 -0.60 8.06 -12.50
C VAL A 130 0.79 8.34 -11.93
N LYS A 131 0.90 8.62 -10.62
CA LYS A 131 2.21 8.82 -9.95
C LYS A 131 3.06 7.55 -10.01
N GLU A 132 2.47 6.38 -9.74
CA GLU A 132 3.19 5.11 -9.78
C GLU A 132 3.74 4.83 -11.19
N LEU A 133 2.91 5.03 -12.23
CA LEU A 133 3.32 4.86 -13.62
C LEU A 133 4.44 5.83 -14.01
N ARG A 134 4.38 7.09 -13.57
CA ARG A 134 5.45 8.09 -13.78
C ARG A 134 6.76 7.66 -13.14
N SER A 135 6.73 7.24 -11.87
CA SER A 135 7.93 6.71 -11.20
C SER A 135 8.49 5.45 -11.86
N ARG A 136 7.63 4.62 -12.45
CA ARG A 136 8.05 3.43 -13.20
C ARG A 136 8.74 3.79 -14.51
N VAL A 137 8.23 4.80 -15.23
CA VAL A 137 8.88 5.34 -16.44
C VAL A 137 10.27 5.87 -16.09
N GLU A 138 10.40 6.67 -15.03
CA GLU A 138 11.68 7.22 -14.59
C GLU A 138 12.70 6.12 -14.26
N LYS A 139 12.28 5.08 -13.52
CA LYS A 139 13.13 3.91 -13.22
C LYS A 139 13.58 3.18 -14.48
N LEU A 140 12.68 2.97 -15.45
CA LEU A 140 13.01 2.31 -16.72
C LEU A 140 13.96 3.17 -17.57
N GLU A 141 13.79 4.49 -17.57
CA GLU A 141 14.70 5.42 -18.22
C GLU A 141 16.09 5.40 -17.59
N GLU A 142 16.16 5.34 -16.27
CA GLU A 142 17.43 5.22 -15.55
C GLU A 142 18.12 3.88 -15.83
N MET A 143 17.37 2.78 -15.84
CA MET A 143 17.87 1.45 -16.21
C MET A 143 18.43 1.44 -17.63
N MET A 144 17.76 2.06 -18.60
CA MET A 144 18.29 2.21 -19.97
C MET A 144 19.58 3.01 -20.02
N LYS A 145 19.67 4.12 -19.26
CA LYS A 145 20.87 4.96 -19.21
C LYS A 145 22.06 4.18 -18.65
N ARG A 146 21.84 3.41 -17.58
CA ARG A 146 22.88 2.58 -16.93
C ARG A 146 23.34 1.43 -17.82
N ASN A 147 22.41 0.78 -18.53
CA ASN A 147 22.69 -0.43 -19.32
C ASN A 147 22.78 -0.17 -20.82
N ARG A 148 23.20 1.04 -21.24
CA ARG A 148 23.26 1.46 -22.66
C ARG A 148 24.13 0.56 -23.56
N LYS A 149 25.09 -0.18 -22.98
CA LYS A 149 26.02 -1.05 -23.72
C LYS A 149 25.47 -2.47 -23.94
N ASP A 150 24.44 -2.87 -23.19
CA ASP A 150 23.80 -4.18 -23.33
C ASP A 150 22.57 -4.05 -24.25
N LYS A 151 22.70 -4.55 -25.48
CA LYS A 151 21.68 -4.41 -26.53
C LYS A 151 20.40 -5.16 -26.19
N ALA A 152 20.50 -6.39 -25.68
CA ALA A 152 19.33 -7.22 -25.38
C ALA A 152 18.52 -6.61 -24.23
N PHE A 153 19.23 -6.13 -23.20
CA PHE A 153 18.59 -5.41 -22.10
C PHE A 153 17.98 -4.08 -22.55
N TYR A 154 18.71 -3.30 -23.36
CA TYR A 154 18.24 -2.02 -23.88
C TYR A 154 16.96 -2.19 -24.73
N GLU A 155 16.90 -3.19 -25.60
CA GLU A 155 15.70 -3.47 -26.40
C GLU A 155 14.51 -3.98 -25.58
N ALA A 156 14.77 -4.80 -24.56
CA ALA A 156 13.70 -5.27 -23.67
C ALA A 156 13.13 -4.12 -22.82
N THR A 157 14.02 -3.26 -22.29
CA THR A 157 13.62 -2.11 -21.48
C THR A 157 12.97 -1.00 -22.31
N SER A 158 13.40 -0.77 -23.55
CA SER A 158 12.75 0.20 -24.45
C SER A 158 11.32 -0.21 -24.77
N LYS A 159 11.09 -1.49 -25.12
CA LYS A 159 9.74 -2.03 -25.33
C LYS A 159 8.89 -1.90 -24.07
N LYS A 160 9.44 -2.19 -22.89
CA LYS A 160 8.69 -2.06 -21.63
C LYS A 160 8.36 -0.60 -21.32
N LEU A 161 9.28 0.31 -21.59
CA LEU A 161 9.09 1.73 -21.41
C LEU A 161 7.98 2.27 -22.32
N GLU A 162 7.95 1.87 -23.59
CA GLU A 162 6.86 2.22 -24.51
C GLU A 162 5.51 1.71 -24.01
N GLN A 163 5.44 0.46 -23.53
CA GLN A 163 4.21 -0.07 -22.92
C GLN A 163 3.78 0.74 -21.69
N THR A 164 4.72 1.10 -20.81
CA THR A 164 4.39 1.91 -19.62
C THR A 164 3.98 3.34 -19.97
N ARG A 165 4.54 3.93 -21.03
CA ARG A 165 4.13 5.26 -21.52
C ARG A 165 2.71 5.23 -22.10
N LYS A 166 2.35 4.15 -22.82
CA LYS A 166 0.97 3.95 -23.29
C LYS A 166 0.00 3.81 -22.12
N ALA A 167 0.32 2.96 -21.14
CA ALA A 167 -0.49 2.80 -19.94
C ALA A 167 -0.64 4.10 -19.14
N LEU A 168 0.43 4.91 -19.06
CA LEU A 168 0.38 6.24 -18.44
C LEU A 168 -0.60 7.16 -19.19
N ALA A 169 -0.54 7.21 -20.52
CA ALA A 169 -1.46 8.02 -21.31
C ALA A 169 -2.93 7.57 -21.14
N ASP A 170 -3.18 6.26 -21.09
CA ASP A 170 -4.51 5.70 -20.83
C ASP A 170 -5.01 6.08 -19.42
N ALA A 171 -4.17 5.95 -18.39
CA ALA A 171 -4.49 6.34 -17.02
C ALA A 171 -4.71 7.85 -16.87
N GLU A 172 -3.95 8.68 -17.58
CA GLU A 172 -4.17 10.13 -17.61
C GLU A 172 -5.49 10.49 -18.32
N ALA A 173 -5.87 9.76 -19.37
CA ALA A 173 -7.15 9.95 -20.05
C ALA A 173 -8.35 9.53 -19.17
N THR A 174 -8.23 8.42 -18.42
CA THR A 174 -9.27 8.02 -17.45
C THR A 174 -9.35 9.00 -16.29
N HIS A 175 -8.23 9.48 -15.77
CA HIS A 175 -8.21 10.53 -14.75
C HIS A 175 -8.82 11.85 -15.25
N ALA A 176 -8.47 12.30 -16.47
CA ALA A 176 -9.02 13.51 -17.08
C ALA A 176 -10.52 13.42 -17.34
N SER A 177 -11.02 12.26 -17.80
CA SER A 177 -12.45 12.06 -17.99
C SER A 177 -13.22 12.01 -16.66
N ALA A 178 -12.67 11.35 -15.65
CA ALA A 178 -13.25 11.31 -14.30
C ALA A 178 -13.30 12.69 -13.63
N THR A 179 -12.21 13.47 -13.71
CA THR A 179 -12.17 14.84 -13.18
C THR A 179 -13.17 15.76 -13.89
N ASN A 180 -13.25 15.68 -15.22
CA ASN A 180 -14.22 16.43 -16.00
C ASN A 180 -15.67 16.05 -15.67
N ALA A 181 -15.96 14.76 -15.45
CA ALA A 181 -17.27 14.29 -15.04
C ALA A 181 -17.68 14.83 -13.66
N VAL A 182 -16.77 14.80 -12.68
CA VAL A 182 -16.99 15.39 -11.35
C VAL A 182 -17.21 16.90 -11.46
N ALA A 183 -16.36 17.60 -12.19
CA ALA A 183 -16.48 19.05 -12.39
C ALA A 183 -17.81 19.43 -13.06
N ARG A 184 -18.28 18.65 -14.04
CA ARG A 184 -19.58 18.85 -14.68
C ARG A 184 -20.73 18.66 -13.70
N LYS A 185 -20.73 17.59 -12.91
CA LYS A 185 -21.73 17.34 -11.86
C LYS A 185 -21.75 18.45 -10.81
N GLU A 186 -20.59 18.99 -10.45
CA GLU A 186 -20.49 20.13 -9.52
C GLU A 186 -21.07 21.42 -10.11
N LYS A 187 -20.82 21.70 -11.40
CA LYS A 187 -21.42 22.83 -12.13
C LYS A 187 -22.95 22.71 -12.21
N GLU A 188 -23.45 21.53 -12.58
CA GLU A 188 -24.90 21.26 -12.65
C GLU A 188 -25.57 21.47 -11.29
N LYS A 189 -24.98 20.94 -10.19
CA LYS A 189 -25.47 21.19 -8.83
C LYS A 189 -25.44 22.65 -8.41
N LYS A 190 -24.50 23.45 -8.93
CA LYS A 190 -24.42 24.89 -8.66
C LYS A 190 -25.54 25.63 -9.37
N TRP A 191 -25.92 25.21 -10.57
CA TRP A 191 -27.04 25.78 -11.32
C TRP A 191 -28.40 25.35 -10.76
N LEU A 192 -28.55 24.11 -10.31
CA LEU A 192 -29.76 23.58 -9.66
C LEU A 192 -30.04 24.15 -8.25
N LYS A 193 -29.20 25.06 -7.73
CA LYS A 193 -29.35 25.68 -6.41
C LYS A 193 -30.08 27.04 -6.44
N PHE A 194 -30.53 27.47 -7.62
CA PHE A 194 -31.35 28.66 -7.86
C PHE A 194 -32.62 28.24 -8.57
#